data_AF-A0A1G2IVW2-F1
#
_entry.id   AF-A0A1G2IVW2-F1
#
_cell.length_a   1.000
_cell.length_b   1.000
_cell.length_c   1.000
_cell.angle_alpha   90.00
_cell.angle_beta   90.00
_cell.angle_gamma   90.00
#
_symmetry.space_group_name_H-M   'P 1'
#
loop_
_entity.id
_entity.type
_entity.pdbx_description
1 polymer ?
#
loop_
_entity_poly.entity_id
_entity_poly.type
_entity_poly.pdbx_seq_one_letter_code
_entity_poly.pdbx_strand_id
1 'polypeptide(L)'
;MLENILSIILLVVIAYAVYLQKNLNDEKIRREWDLAYFYYQTHQQDFDALTKEYFFEDFPLLKKVFLNSKIEEIKDYLKKGNSDKLPFLPK
;
A
#
# COMPACT_ATOMS: atom_id res chain seq x y z
N MET A 1 -38.15 20.37 0.94
CA MET A 1 -36.94 21.14 0.54
C MET A 1 -35.79 20.92 1.51
N LEU A 2 -35.98 21.16 2.82
CA LEU A 2 -34.93 20.99 3.85
C LEU A 2 -34.39 19.55 3.93
N GLU A 3 -35.27 18.55 3.87
CA GLU A 3 -34.88 17.13 3.89
C GLU A 3 -34.00 16.76 2.69
N ASN A 4 -34.33 17.22 1.49
CA ASN A 4 -33.50 16.97 0.29
C ASN A 4 -32.12 17.65 0.40
N ILE A 5 -32.05 18.86 0.98
CA ILE A 5 -30.78 19.56 1.22
C ILE A 5 -29.93 18.79 2.23
N LEU A 6 -30.54 18.30 3.33
CA LEU A 6 -29.86 17.46 4.31
C LEU A 6 -29.35 16.15 3.70
N SER A 7 -30.13 15.50 2.83
CA SER A 7 -29.69 14.30 2.11
C SER A 7 -28.50 14.56 1.19
N ILE A 8 -28.47 15.70 0.50
CA ILE A 8 -27.34 16.10 -0.35
C ILE A 8 -26.09 16.36 0.49
N ILE A 9 -26.21 17.11 1.60
CA ILE A 9 -25.10 17.36 2.52
C ILE A 9 -24.56 16.03 3.07
N LEU A 10 -25.44 15.11 3.46
CA LEU A 10 -25.05 13.80 3.96
C LEU A 10 -24.26 13.00 2.91
N LEU A 11 -24.70 13.00 1.66
CA LEU A 11 -23.97 12.33 0.56
C LEU A 11 -22.58 12.93 0.34
N VAL A 12 -22.45 14.26 0.39
CA VAL A 12 -21.14 14.95 0.25
C VAL A 12 -20.21 14.57 1.41
N VAL A 13 -20.72 14.52 2.65
CA VAL A 13 -19.93 14.13 3.82
C VAL A 13 -19.47 12.67 3.72
N ILE A 14 -20.35 11.76 3.29
CA ILE A 14 -19.98 10.34 3.08
C ILE A 14 -18.92 10.22 1.99
N ALA A 15 -19.09 10.90 0.86
CA ALA A 15 -18.12 10.89 -0.23
C ALA A 15 -16.74 11.41 0.23
N TYR A 16 -16.74 12.50 1.01
CA TYR A 16 -15.50 13.05 1.58
C TYR A 16 -14.85 12.11 2.59
N ALA A 17 -15.62 11.45 3.44
CA ALA A 17 -15.11 10.46 4.38
C ALA A 17 -14.46 9.26 3.66
N VAL A 18 -15.09 8.77 2.59
CA VAL A 18 -14.55 7.70 1.74
C VAL A 18 -13.25 8.15 1.06
N TYR A 19 -13.21 9.38 0.54
CA TYR A 19 -12.00 9.96 -0.03
C TYR A 19 -10.84 10.03 0.98
N LEU A 20 -11.12 10.53 2.18
CA LEU A 20 -10.12 10.64 3.26
C LEU A 20 -9.59 9.26 3.67
N GLN A 21 -10.49 8.27 3.82
CA GLN A 21 -10.13 6.91 4.17
C GLN A 21 -9.24 6.25 3.11
N LYS A 22 -9.50 6.52 1.82
CA LYS A 22 -8.66 6.03 0.72
C LYS A 22 -7.25 6.61 0.81
N ASN A 23 -7.11 7.93 0.92
CA ASN A 23 -5.80 8.58 1.02
C ASN A 23 -4.98 8.08 2.23
N LEU A 24 -5.63 7.90 3.38
CA LEU A 24 -4.99 7.37 4.58
C LEU A 24 -4.49 5.92 4.39
N ASN A 25 -5.23 5.10 3.64
CA ASN A 25 -4.80 3.73 3.34
C ASN A 25 -3.61 3.71 2.38
N ASP A 26 -3.64 4.56 1.36
CA ASP A 26 -2.57 4.68 0.37
C ASP A 26 -1.26 5.12 1.03
N GLU A 27 -1.32 6.08 1.96
CA GLU A 27 -0.16 6.52 2.74
C GLU A 27 0.39 5.41 3.65
N LYS A 28 -0.49 4.63 4.30
CA LYS A 28 -0.06 3.48 5.13
C LYS A 28 0.64 2.41 4.30
N ILE A 29 0.10 2.08 3.12
CA ILE A 29 0.72 1.13 2.19
C ILE A 29 2.10 1.64 1.76
N ARG A 30 2.23 2.94 1.47
CA ARG A 30 3.53 3.55 1.14
C ARG A 30 4.54 3.43 2.27
N ARG A 31 4.15 3.76 3.51
CA ARG A 31 5.05 3.61 4.66
C ARG A 31 5.49 2.17 4.87
N GLU A 32 4.58 1.21 4.68
CA GLU A 32 4.92 -0.20 4.82
C GLU A 32 5.87 -0.68 3.71
N TRP A 33 5.73 -0.15 2.50
CA TRP A 33 6.68 -0.36 1.41
C TRP A 33 8.06 0.19 1.74
N ASP A 34 8.15 1.40 2.27
CA ASP A 34 9.41 2.01 2.66
C ASP A 34 10.10 1.20 3.77
N LEU A 35 9.33 0.66 4.72
CA LEU A 35 9.84 -0.24 5.75
C LEU A 35 10.37 -1.55 5.16
N ALA A 36 9.61 -2.18 4.25
CA ALA A 36 10.04 -3.40 3.58
C ALA A 36 11.34 -3.19 2.79
N TYR A 37 11.40 -2.08 2.03
CA TYR A 37 12.59 -1.72 1.27
C TYR A 37 13.81 -1.52 2.18
N PHE A 38 13.67 -0.75 3.26
CA PHE A 38 14.76 -0.52 4.20
C PHE A 38 15.19 -1.82 4.91
N TYR A 39 14.24 -2.63 5.34
CA TYR A 39 14.52 -3.91 6.01
C TYR A 39 15.35 -4.85 5.13
N TYR A 40 14.92 -5.07 3.88
CA TYR A 40 15.63 -5.98 2.98
C TYR A 40 16.93 -5.41 2.40
N GLN A 41 17.12 -4.08 2.43
CA GLN A 41 18.44 -3.49 2.16
C GLN A 41 19.48 -3.90 3.21
N THR A 42 19.09 -3.99 4.48
CA THR A 42 20.02 -4.30 5.58
C THR A 42 20.08 -5.80 5.92
N HIS A 43 19.09 -6.58 5.48
CA HIS A 43 18.97 -8.02 5.76
C HIS A 43 18.98 -8.85 4.47
N GLN A 44 20.14 -8.88 3.80
CA GLN A 44 20.30 -9.54 2.50
C GLN A 44 20.03 -11.05 2.55
N GLN A 45 20.37 -11.72 3.66
CA GLN A 45 20.11 -13.16 3.83
C GLN A 45 18.60 -13.46 3.83
N ASP A 46 17.83 -12.64 4.55
CA ASP A 46 16.37 -12.75 4.62
C ASP A 46 15.74 -12.42 3.25
N PHE A 47 16.33 -11.46 2.53
CA PHE A 47 15.92 -11.13 1.16
C PHE A 47 16.14 -12.31 0.19
N ASP A 48 17.26 -13.01 0.30
CA ASP A 48 17.56 -14.15 -0.58
C ASP A 48 16.58 -15.30 -0.32
N ALA A 49 16.27 -15.57 0.95
CA ALA A 49 15.28 -16.57 1.39
C ALA A 49 13.81 -16.12 1.26
N LEU A 50 13.56 -14.86 0.87
CA LEU A 50 12.22 -14.28 0.89
C LEU A 50 11.23 -15.06 0.01
N THR A 51 10.11 -15.44 0.62
CA THR A 51 8.94 -16.02 -0.02
C THR A 51 7.78 -15.02 0.00
N LYS A 52 6.75 -15.27 -0.80
CA LYS A 52 5.56 -14.41 -0.84
C LYS A 52 4.74 -14.47 0.45
N GLU A 53 4.76 -15.62 1.13
CA GLU A 53 4.07 -15.81 2.40
C GLU A 53 4.74 -15.00 3.52
N TYR A 54 6.07 -15.13 3.66
CA TYR A 54 6.82 -14.34 4.64
C TYR A 54 6.72 -12.84 4.37
N PHE A 55 6.81 -12.43 3.11
CA PHE A 55 6.67 -11.02 2.74
C PHE A 55 5.31 -10.43 3.17
N PHE A 56 4.22 -11.19 3.10
CA PHE A 56 2.90 -10.71 3.53
C PHE A 56 2.62 -10.89 5.02
N GLU A 57 3.36 -11.76 5.68
CA GLU A 57 3.31 -11.90 7.14
C GLU A 57 3.97 -10.68 7.79
N ASP A 58 5.16 -10.29 7.31
CA ASP A 58 5.89 -9.12 7.77
C ASP A 58 5.24 -7.80 7.32
N PHE A 59 4.69 -7.78 6.09
CA PHE A 59 4.08 -6.61 5.46
C PHE A 59 2.67 -6.90 4.90
N PRO A 60 1.65 -7.01 5.78
CA PRO A 60 0.30 -7.42 5.39
C PRO A 60 -0.47 -6.41 4.53
N LEU A 61 -0.22 -5.10 4.62
CA LEU A 61 -0.87 -4.11 3.77
C LEU A 61 -0.38 -4.20 2.32
N LEU A 62 0.88 -4.62 2.11
CA LEU A 62 1.44 -4.86 0.78
C LEU A 62 0.78 -6.02 0.04
N LYS A 63 0.08 -6.91 0.75
CA LYS A 63 -0.75 -7.96 0.14
C LYS A 63 -1.76 -7.37 -0.83
N LYS A 64 -2.34 -6.20 -0.56
CA LYS A 64 -3.31 -5.55 -1.47
C LYS A 64 -2.68 -5.14 -2.80
N VAL A 65 -1.38 -4.87 -2.81
CA VAL A 65 -0.64 -4.39 -3.98
C VAL A 65 -0.04 -5.56 -4.77
N PHE A 66 0.56 -6.53 -4.08
CA PHE A 66 1.33 -7.60 -4.70
C PHE A 66 0.62 -8.96 -4.69
N LEU A 67 -0.68 -9.02 -4.37
CA LEU A 67 -1.45 -10.27 -4.32
C LEU A 67 -1.26 -11.13 -5.58
N ASN A 68 -1.19 -10.47 -6.74
CA ASN A 68 -1.08 -11.14 -8.05
C ASN A 68 0.35 -11.16 -8.60
N SER A 69 1.31 -10.52 -7.93
CA SER A 69 2.70 -10.49 -8.35
C SER A 69 3.43 -11.78 -7.97
N LYS A 70 4.43 -12.14 -8.77
CA LYS A 70 5.36 -13.22 -8.40
C LYS A 70 6.40 -12.72 -7.39
N ILE A 71 7.03 -13.62 -6.65
CA ILE A 71 8.03 -13.24 -5.65
C ILE A 71 9.26 -12.59 -6.31
N GLU A 72 9.62 -13.04 -7.51
CA GLU A 72 10.71 -12.48 -8.30
C GLU A 72 10.45 -11.02 -8.68
N GLU A 73 9.20 -10.67 -9.00
CA GLU A 73 8.81 -9.28 -9.28
C GLU A 73 8.94 -8.40 -8.03
N ILE A 74 8.47 -8.90 -6.88
CA ILE A 74 8.59 -8.20 -5.59
C ILE A 74 10.07 -7.97 -5.26
N LYS A 75 10.92 -9.00 -5.42
CA LYS A 75 12.37 -8.92 -5.23
C LYS A 75 13.00 -7.89 -6.17
N ASP A 76 12.59 -7.86 -7.44
CA ASP A 76 13.06 -6.87 -8.41
C ASP A 76 12.68 -5.44 -8.00
N TYR A 77 11.46 -5.22 -7.51
CA TYR A 77 11.04 -3.90 -7.02
C TYR A 77 11.82 -3.47 -5.78
N LEU A 78 12.02 -4.38 -4.83
CA LEU A 78 12.83 -4.14 -3.63
C LEU A 78 14.29 -3.84 -4.00
N LYS A 79 14.87 -4.49 -5.02
CA LYS A 79 16.23 -4.18 -5.50
C LYS A 79 16.32 -2.84 -6.23
N LYS A 80 15.31 -2.50 -7.04
CA LYS A 80 15.32 -1.30 -7.89
C LYS A 80 15.07 0.00 -7.14
N GLY A 81 14.63 -0.08 -5.88
CA GLY A 81 14.72 1.00 -4.91
C GLY A 81 14.28 2.36 -5.43
N ASN A 82 12.97 2.54 -5.61
CA ASN A 82 12.42 3.87 -5.70
C ASN A 82 11.33 3.98 -4.63
N SER A 83 11.70 4.48 -3.46
CA SER A 83 10.78 4.94 -2.40
C SER A 83 9.68 5.88 -2.96
N ASP A 84 9.96 6.47 -4.12
CA ASP A 84 9.09 7.45 -4.75
C ASP A 84 7.91 6.86 -5.54
N LYS A 85 7.90 5.55 -5.82
CA LYS A 85 6.84 4.90 -6.63
C LYS A 85 6.62 3.45 -6.22
N LEU A 86 5.64 3.21 -5.35
CA LEU A 86 4.90 1.95 -5.41
C LEU A 86 4.39 1.78 -6.85
N PRO A 87 4.63 0.65 -7.54
CA PRO A 87 4.32 0.49 -8.96
C PRO A 87 2.84 0.68 -9.31
N PHE A 88 1.94 0.72 -8.32
CA PHE A 88 0.49 0.73 -8.51
C PHE A 88 -0.27 1.81 -7.74
N LEU A 89 0.41 2.69 -6.99
CA LEU A 89 -0.23 3.77 -6.25
C LEU A 89 0.18 5.11 -6.89
N PRO A 90 -0.77 5.90 -7.43
CA PRO A 90 -0.47 7.22 -7.98
C PRO A 90 0.12 8.12 -6.89
N LYS A 91 1.07 8.97 -7.28
CA LYS A 91 1.65 10.02 -6.42
C LYS A 91 0.60 11.01 -5.96
#